data_AF-A0A7S2HLL6-F1
#
_entry.id   AF-A0A7S2HLL6-F1
#
_cell.length_a   1.000
_cell.length_b   1.000
_cell.length_c   1.000
_cell.angle_alpha   90.00
_cell.angle_beta   90.00
_cell.angle_gamma   90.00
#
_symmetry.space_group_name_H-M   'P 1'
#
loop_
_entity.id
_entity.type
_entity.pdbx_description
1 polymer ?
#
loop_
_entity_poly.entity_id
_entity_poly.type
_entity_poly.pdbx_seq_one_letter_code
_entity_poly.pdbx_strand_id
1 'polypeptide(L)'
;NLAKHMVFIMVLIHIIACLWWGVSAGETSEDTWISTAGLEDVGLVNQYSTSYHWALTQFTGNHELYPVSFPERVYNIIVLLFAFVVSASYISSITSSMTRLQMLTGRQAQMFSALRQYLRDNGISRRLTVRIQRNAHYAYLEFQKTTPEQ
;
A
#
# COMPACT_ATOMS: atom_id res chain seq x y z
N ASN A 1 5.27 -3.86 10.31
CA ASN A 1 5.70 -2.80 9.35
C ASN A 1 4.57 -2.16 8.54
N LEU A 2 3.44 -2.82 8.22
CA LEU A 2 2.29 -2.20 7.52
C LEU A 2 1.66 -1.02 8.28
N ALA A 3 1.42 -1.15 9.59
CA ALA A 3 0.86 -0.08 10.42
C ALA A 3 1.71 1.20 10.37
N LYS A 4 3.05 1.07 10.35
CA LYS A 4 3.97 2.20 10.21
C LYS A 4 3.78 2.94 8.87
N HIS A 5 3.54 2.22 7.77
CA HIS A 5 3.28 2.82 6.47
C HIS A 5 1.91 3.51 6.43
N MET A 6 0.89 2.91 7.06
CA MET A 6 -0.44 3.51 7.18
C MET A 6 -0.40 4.83 7.96
N VAL A 7 0.29 4.84 9.11
CA VAL A 7 0.48 6.07 9.90
C VAL A 7 1.21 7.14 9.11
N PHE A 8 2.28 6.77 8.39
CA PHE A 8 3.00 7.70 7.53
C PHE A 8 2.10 8.31 6.45
N ILE A 9 1.29 7.50 5.77
CA ILE A 9 0.35 7.96 4.75
C ILE A 9 -0.71 8.89 5.36
N MET A 10 -1.27 8.58 6.54
CA MET A 10 -2.26 9.45 7.20
C MET A 10 -1.69 10.83 7.54
N VAL A 11 -0.45 10.88 8.04
CA VAL A 11 0.24 12.15 8.35
C VAL A 11 0.50 12.94 7.07
N LEU A 12 0.93 12.27 6.01
CA LEU A 12 1.17 12.89 4.71
C LEU A 12 -0.10 13.51 4.12
N ILE A 13 -1.23 12.79 4.18
CA ILE A 13 -2.53 13.30 3.74
C ILE A 13 -2.95 14.52 4.56
N HIS A 14 -2.73 14.50 5.89
CA HIS A 14 -3.01 15.65 6.75
C HIS A 14 -2.21 16.88 6.32
N ILE A 15 -0.91 16.74 6.01
CA ILE A 15 -0.07 17.84 5.54
C ILE A 15 -0.60 18.38 4.21
N ILE A 16 -0.94 17.50 3.25
CA ILE A 16 -1.51 17.90 1.96
C ILE A 16 -2.83 18.66 2.16
N ALA A 17 -3.72 18.15 3.01
CA ALA A 17 -5.00 18.78 3.31
C ALA A 17 -4.84 20.18 3.93
N CYS A 18 -3.95 20.33 4.90
CA CYS A 18 -3.69 21.61 5.56
C CYS A 18 -3.07 22.63 4.60
N LEU A 19 -2.15 22.19 3.73
CA LEU A 19 -1.57 23.06 2.71
C LEU A 19 -2.60 23.45 1.65
N TRP A 20 -3.49 22.54 1.23
CA TRP A 20 -4.59 22.86 0.31
C TRP A 20 -5.50 23.96 0.84
N TRP A 21 -5.92 23.83 2.11
CA TRP A 21 -6.69 24.87 2.78
C TRP A 21 -5.88 26.19 2.90
N GLY A 22 -4.60 26.09 3.24
CA GLY A 22 -3.71 27.26 3.41
C GLY A 22 -3.46 28.04 2.12
N VAL A 23 -3.41 27.36 0.96
CA VAL A 23 -3.27 28.02 -0.35
C VAL A 23 -4.44 28.96 -0.62
N SER A 24 -5.66 28.54 -0.31
CA SER A 24 -6.86 29.38 -0.49
C SER A 24 -7.02 30.44 0.59
N ALA A 25 -6.61 30.15 1.83
CA ALA A 25 -6.66 31.12 2.92
C ALA A 25 -5.67 32.30 2.72
N GLY A 26 -4.58 32.09 1.99
CA GLY A 26 -3.60 33.12 1.64
C GLY A 26 -3.92 33.88 0.35
N GLU A 27 -4.99 33.50 -0.35
CA GLU A 27 -5.37 34.11 -1.62
C GLU A 27 -6.24 35.35 -1.40
N THR A 28 -5.98 36.39 -2.20
CA THR A 28 -6.69 37.67 -2.12
C THR A 28 -7.86 37.77 -3.09
N SER A 29 -7.97 36.84 -4.04
CA SER A 29 -9.15 36.75 -4.91
C SER A 29 -10.31 36.08 -4.16
N GLU A 30 -11.52 36.57 -4.39
CA GLU A 30 -12.74 35.96 -3.86
C GLU A 30 -12.97 34.55 -4.46
N ASP A 31 -12.45 34.29 -5.66
CA ASP A 31 -12.60 33.02 -6.37
C ASP A 31 -11.59 31.94 -5.90
N THR A 32 -11.95 31.20 -4.84
CA THR A 32 -11.22 30.02 -4.34
C THR A 32 -12.07 28.75 -4.40
N TRP A 33 -11.47 27.57 -4.22
CA TRP A 33 -12.26 26.34 -4.09
C TRP A 33 -13.24 26.38 -2.89
N ILE A 34 -12.90 27.13 -1.83
CA ILE A 34 -13.76 27.30 -0.65
C ILE A 34 -15.03 28.06 -1.03
N SER A 35 -14.88 29.17 -1.76
CA SER A 35 -15.99 29.98 -2.28
C SER A 35 -16.89 29.16 -3.22
N THR A 36 -16.28 28.43 -4.16
CA THR A 36 -17.00 27.63 -5.17
C THR A 36 -17.73 26.45 -4.55
N ALA A 37 -17.20 25.89 -3.47
CA ALA A 37 -17.85 24.82 -2.71
C ALA A 37 -18.93 25.34 -1.73
N GLY A 38 -19.11 26.66 -1.59
CA GLY A 38 -20.05 27.25 -0.64
C GLY A 38 -19.67 27.00 0.82
N LEU A 39 -18.38 26.95 1.12
CA LEU A 39 -17.85 26.56 2.45
C LEU A 39 -17.37 27.75 3.29
N GLU A 40 -17.48 28.97 2.79
CA GLU A 40 -16.99 30.19 3.44
C GLU A 40 -17.58 30.40 4.84
N ASP A 41 -18.90 30.24 4.96
CA ASP A 41 -19.63 30.42 6.22
C ASP A 41 -19.69 29.16 7.10
N VAL A 42 -19.01 28.08 6.68
CA VAL A 42 -19.06 26.81 7.38
C VAL A 42 -17.87 26.69 8.33
N GLY A 43 -18.10 26.11 9.52
CA GLY A 43 -17.05 25.94 10.53
C GLY A 43 -15.81 25.16 10.04
N LEU A 44 -14.67 25.46 10.66
CA LEU A 44 -13.34 24.91 10.30
C LEU A 44 -13.28 23.38 10.22
N VAL A 45 -14.07 22.67 11.03
CA VAL A 45 -14.11 21.19 11.00
C VAL A 45 -14.60 20.68 9.65
N ASN A 46 -15.61 21.32 9.05
CA ASN A 46 -16.13 20.93 7.75
C ASN A 46 -15.14 21.29 6.64
N GLN A 47 -14.58 22.50 6.68
CA GLN A 47 -13.54 22.90 5.72
C GLN A 47 -12.35 21.93 5.76
N TYR A 48 -11.85 21.60 6.95
CA TYR A 48 -10.77 20.62 7.14
C TYR A 48 -11.16 19.23 6.63
N SER A 49 -12.34 18.73 6.98
CA SER A 49 -12.80 17.41 6.56
C SER A 49 -12.92 17.31 5.04
N THR A 50 -13.39 18.38 4.39
CA THR A 50 -13.45 18.49 2.94
C THR A 50 -12.05 18.56 2.31
N SER A 51 -11.13 19.34 2.87
CA SER A 51 -9.73 19.38 2.40
C SER A 51 -9.03 18.03 2.55
N TYR A 52 -9.31 17.32 3.65
CA TYR A 52 -8.78 15.98 3.90
C TYR A 52 -9.36 14.94 2.93
N HIS A 53 -10.67 15.01 2.69
CA HIS A 53 -11.33 14.19 1.67
C HIS A 53 -10.73 14.46 0.29
N TRP A 54 -10.57 15.72 -0.11
CA TRP A 54 -9.90 16.08 -1.37
C TRP A 54 -8.48 15.50 -1.45
N ALA A 55 -7.68 15.61 -0.39
CA ALA A 55 -6.31 15.07 -0.37
C ALA A 55 -6.29 13.54 -0.54
N LEU A 56 -7.24 12.82 0.09
CA LEU A 56 -7.43 11.38 -0.11
C LEU A 56 -7.77 11.03 -1.57
N THR A 57 -8.67 11.81 -2.18
CA THR A 57 -9.13 11.53 -3.54
C THR A 57 -8.00 11.61 -4.58
N GLN A 58 -6.93 12.36 -4.32
CA GLN A 58 -5.76 12.45 -5.21
C GLN A 58 -5.08 11.10 -5.47
N PHE A 59 -5.20 10.15 -4.54
CA PHE A 59 -4.66 8.79 -4.68
C PHE A 59 -5.58 7.85 -5.47
N THR A 60 -6.84 8.23 -5.66
CA THR A 60 -7.89 7.40 -6.30
C THR A 60 -8.38 7.97 -7.63
N GLY A 61 -8.20 9.26 -7.86
CA GLY A 61 -8.59 9.97 -9.09
C GLY A 61 -10.02 10.52 -9.10
N ASN A 62 -10.87 10.21 -8.12
CA ASN A 62 -12.25 10.70 -8.06
C ASN A 62 -12.36 11.95 -7.19
N HIS A 63 -12.22 13.14 -7.77
CA HIS A 63 -12.29 14.41 -7.03
C HIS A 63 -13.44 15.29 -7.52
N GLU A 64 -14.19 15.84 -6.57
CA GLU A 64 -15.32 16.75 -6.82
C GLU A 64 -14.92 18.23 -6.74
N LEU A 65 -13.76 18.52 -6.15
CA LEU A 65 -13.23 19.87 -6.00
C LEU A 65 -12.12 20.13 -7.00
N TYR A 66 -12.24 21.25 -7.69
CA TYR A 66 -11.30 21.69 -8.70
C TYR A 66 -10.61 22.97 -8.27
N PRO A 67 -9.32 23.14 -8.62
CA PRO A 67 -8.63 24.40 -8.39
C PRO A 67 -9.26 25.50 -9.27
N VAL A 68 -9.58 26.61 -8.64
CA VAL A 68 -10.19 27.77 -9.29
C VAL A 68 -9.08 28.72 -9.74
N SER A 69 -8.20 29.06 -8.80
CA SER A 69 -7.12 30.03 -8.99
C SER A 69 -5.83 29.43 -9.56
N PHE A 70 -4.89 30.28 -9.98
CA PHE A 70 -3.59 29.83 -10.48
C PHE A 70 -2.73 29.15 -9.39
N PRO A 71 -2.58 29.70 -8.17
CA PRO A 71 -1.88 29.02 -7.08
C PRO A 71 -2.47 27.65 -6.74
N GLU A 72 -3.80 27.54 -6.66
CA GLU A 72 -4.50 26.28 -6.44
C GLU A 72 -4.19 25.26 -7.55
N ARG A 73 -4.16 25.71 -8.83
CA ARG A 73 -3.84 24.83 -9.97
C ARG A 73 -2.42 24.30 -9.90
N VAL A 74 -1.45 25.17 -9.62
CA VAL A 74 -0.04 24.78 -9.47
C VAL A 74 0.12 23.76 -8.33
N TYR A 75 -0.50 24.04 -7.19
CA TYR A 75 -0.49 23.13 -6.05
C TYR A 75 -1.11 21.78 -6.39
N ASN A 76 -2.29 21.77 -7.02
CA ASN A 76 -2.98 20.55 -7.44
C ASN A 76 -2.12 19.68 -8.38
N ILE A 77 -1.46 20.29 -9.37
CA ILE A 77 -0.57 19.57 -10.29
C ILE A 77 0.59 18.89 -9.53
N ILE A 78 1.20 19.59 -8.58
CA ILE A 78 2.29 19.04 -7.76
C ILE A 78 1.79 17.85 -6.93
N VAL A 79 0.64 17.99 -6.29
CA VAL A 79 0.05 16.92 -5.47
C VAL A 79 -0.34 15.71 -6.31
N LEU A 80 -0.92 15.91 -7.50
CA LEU A 80 -1.25 14.82 -8.43
C LEU A 80 -0.03 14.01 -8.84
N LEU A 81 1.08 14.67 -9.22
CA LEU A 81 2.34 14.00 -9.56
C LEU A 81 2.90 13.22 -8.37
N PHE A 82 2.87 13.83 -7.18
CA PHE A 82 3.31 13.19 -5.96
C PHE A 82 2.46 11.96 -5.60
N ALA A 83 1.13 12.09 -5.64
CA ALA A 83 0.18 11.01 -5.37
C ALA A 83 0.38 9.84 -6.35
N PHE A 84 0.61 10.13 -7.64
CA PHE A 84 0.93 9.11 -8.64
C PHE A 84 2.17 8.28 -8.27
N VAL A 85 3.28 8.96 -7.91
CA VAL A 85 4.54 8.28 -7.53
C VAL A 85 4.36 7.43 -6.26
N VAL A 86 3.68 7.97 -5.25
CA VAL A 86 3.41 7.24 -3.99
C VAL A 86 2.52 6.03 -4.23
N SER A 87 1.43 6.19 -4.99
CA SER A 87 0.51 5.09 -5.33
C SER A 87 1.23 3.97 -6.11
N ALA A 88 2.02 4.32 -7.12
CA ALA A 88 2.80 3.34 -7.90
C ALA A 88 3.81 2.58 -7.01
N SER A 89 4.47 3.29 -6.09
CA SER A 89 5.42 2.71 -5.14
C SER A 89 4.73 1.75 -4.16
N TYR A 90 3.55 2.13 -3.68
CA TYR A 90 2.77 1.32 -2.76
C TYR A 90 2.26 0.03 -3.41
N ILE A 91 1.71 0.12 -4.63
CA ILE A 91 1.28 -1.05 -5.42
C ILE A 91 2.46 -2.00 -5.68
N SER A 92 3.64 -1.45 -6.00
CA SER A 92 4.86 -2.24 -6.22
C SER A 92 5.30 -2.98 -4.95
N SER A 93 5.18 -2.36 -3.78
CA SER A 93 5.49 -2.97 -2.49
C SER A 93 4.54 -4.12 -2.15
N ILE A 94 3.23 -3.94 -2.39
CA ILE A 94 2.23 -5.00 -2.22
C ILE A 94 2.52 -6.17 -3.15
N THR A 95 2.72 -5.88 -4.44
CA THR A 95 3.01 -6.89 -5.46
C THR A 95 4.27 -7.68 -5.10
N SER A 96 5.35 -7.00 -4.71
CA SER A 96 6.60 -7.65 -4.30
C SER A 96 6.41 -8.54 -3.07
N SER A 97 5.62 -8.08 -2.09
CA SER A 97 5.30 -8.85 -0.89
C SER A 97 4.47 -10.09 -1.21
N MET A 98 3.48 -9.97 -2.10
CA MET A 98 2.67 -11.08 -2.58
C MET A 98 3.51 -12.09 -3.35
N THR A 99 4.37 -11.63 -4.26
CA THR A 99 5.31 -12.48 -4.99
C THR A 99 6.26 -13.22 -4.04
N ARG A 100 6.78 -12.55 -3.00
CA ARG A 100 7.62 -13.19 -1.97
C ARG A 100 6.86 -14.30 -1.24
N LEU A 101 5.61 -14.06 -0.85
CA LEU A 101 4.75 -15.08 -0.22
C LEU A 101 4.50 -16.26 -1.17
N GLN A 102 4.19 -16.00 -2.43
CA GLN A 102 4.01 -17.05 -3.44
C GLN A 102 5.29 -17.88 -3.65
N MET A 103 6.46 -17.24 -3.74
CA MET A 103 7.74 -17.95 -3.84
C MET A 103 8.03 -18.85 -2.63
N LEU A 104 7.74 -18.38 -1.41
CA LEU A 104 7.91 -19.17 -0.19
C LEU A 104 7.03 -20.43 -0.21
N THR A 105 5.76 -20.29 -0.59
CA THR A 105 4.84 -21.44 -0.71
C THR A 105 5.24 -22.39 -1.85
N GLY A 106 5.68 -21.85 -3.00
CA GLY A 106 6.11 -22.63 -4.16
C GLY A 106 7.39 -23.42 -3.91
N ARG A 107 8.36 -22.86 -3.17
CA ARG A 107 9.63 -23.53 -2.87
C ARG A 107 9.45 -24.80 -2.04
N GLN A 108 8.51 -24.78 -1.09
CA GLN A 108 8.15 -25.98 -0.33
C GLN A 108 7.59 -27.06 -1.26
N ALA A 109 6.61 -26.72 -2.09
CA ALA A 109 6.01 -27.66 -3.04
C ALA A 109 7.05 -28.26 -3.99
N GLN A 110 7.97 -27.46 -4.50
CA GLN A 110 9.08 -27.90 -5.36
C GLN A 110 10.03 -28.86 -4.64
N MET A 111 10.49 -28.55 -3.42
CA MET A 111 11.34 -29.45 -2.64
C MET A 111 10.68 -30.81 -2.40
N PHE A 112 9.42 -30.84 -1.99
CA PHE A 112 8.71 -32.10 -1.77
C PHE A 112 8.44 -32.86 -3.07
N SER A 113 8.31 -32.15 -4.20
CA SER A 113 8.21 -32.77 -5.52
C SER A 113 9.51 -33.43 -5.94
N ALA A 114 10.64 -32.75 -5.77
CA ALA A 114 11.97 -33.30 -6.06
C ALA A 114 12.27 -34.53 -5.18
N LEU A 115 11.92 -34.48 -3.88
CA LEU A 115 12.06 -35.63 -2.99
C LEU A 115 11.23 -36.83 -3.45
N ARG A 116 9.97 -36.61 -3.87
CA ARG A 116 9.12 -37.68 -4.42
C ARG A 116 9.74 -38.32 -5.65
N GLN A 117 10.27 -37.50 -6.55
CA GLN A 117 10.91 -37.96 -7.77
C GLN A 117 12.16 -38.80 -7.46
N TYR A 118 13.05 -38.30 -6.60
CA TYR A 118 14.25 -39.03 -6.19
C TYR A 118 13.93 -40.40 -5.59
N LEU A 119 12.94 -40.48 -4.69
CA LEU A 119 12.55 -41.75 -4.05
C LEU A 119 11.96 -42.75 -5.06
N ARG A 120 11.21 -42.25 -6.05
CA ARG A 120 10.67 -43.08 -7.12
C ARG A 120 11.77 -43.61 -8.03
N ASP A 121 12.69 -42.74 -8.43
CA ASP A 121 13.77 -43.07 -9.38
C ASP A 121 14.77 -44.08 -8.77
N ASN A 122 14.90 -44.10 -7.43
CA ASN A 122 15.69 -45.10 -6.69
C ASN A 122 14.89 -46.36 -6.28
N GLY A 123 13.66 -46.54 -6.75
CA GLY A 123 12.87 -47.75 -6.47
C GLY A 123 12.47 -47.94 -5.00
N ILE A 124 12.39 -46.85 -4.22
CA ILE A 124 12.06 -46.93 -2.78
C ILE A 124 10.60 -47.37 -2.59
N SER A 125 10.39 -48.35 -1.71
CA SER A 125 9.05 -48.88 -1.42
C SER A 125 8.10 -47.78 -0.92
N ARG A 126 6.83 -47.84 -1.34
CA ARG A 126 5.81 -46.84 -0.99
C ARG A 126 5.67 -46.61 0.52
N ARG A 127 5.81 -47.67 1.33
CA ARG A 127 5.74 -47.59 2.80
C ARG A 127 6.90 -46.76 3.36
N LEU A 128 8.11 -46.91 2.83
CA LEU A 128 9.27 -46.12 3.24
C LEU A 128 9.20 -44.69 2.72
N THR A 129 8.72 -44.47 1.48
CA THR A 129 8.48 -43.13 0.92
C THR A 129 7.60 -42.28 1.82
N VAL A 130 6.46 -42.82 2.29
CA VAL A 130 5.55 -42.09 3.19
C VAL A 130 6.24 -41.72 4.50
N ARG A 131 7.06 -42.61 5.07
CA ARG A 131 7.83 -42.33 6.30
C ARG A 131 8.87 -41.24 6.09
N ILE A 132 9.61 -41.30 4.98
CA ILE A 132 10.63 -40.30 4.63
C ILE A 132 9.99 -38.94 4.41
N GLN A 133 8.91 -38.86 3.63
CA GLN A 133 8.20 -37.60 3.39
C GLN A 133 7.65 -36.98 4.67
N ARG A 134 7.08 -37.80 5.55
CA ARG A 134 6.56 -37.34 6.84
C ARG A 134 7.68 -36.80 7.74
N ASN A 135 8.81 -37.51 7.82
CA ASN A 135 9.97 -37.04 8.57
C ASN A 135 10.58 -35.77 7.97
N ALA A 136 10.70 -35.69 6.63
CA ALA A 136 11.18 -34.51 5.94
C ALA A 136 10.27 -33.30 6.17
N HIS A 137 8.95 -33.51 6.25
CA HIS A 137 7.98 -32.47 6.60
C HIS A 137 8.16 -31.97 8.02
N TYR A 138 8.30 -32.86 9.01
CA TYR A 138 8.58 -32.46 10.38
C TYR A 138 9.91 -31.71 10.52
N ALA A 139 10.98 -32.21 9.91
CA ALA A 139 12.28 -31.55 9.93
C ALA A 139 12.23 -30.15 9.29
N TYR A 140 11.46 -29.98 8.20
CA TYR A 140 11.26 -28.69 7.56
C TYR A 140 10.51 -27.69 8.45
N LEU A 141 9.44 -28.14 9.12
CA LEU A 141 8.68 -27.30 10.06
C LEU A 141 9.53 -26.88 11.27
N GLU A 142 10.38 -27.79 11.76
CA GLU A 142 11.28 -27.50 12.88
C GLU A 142 12.37 -26.50 12.49
N PHE A 143 12.96 -26.66 11.30
CA PHE A 143 13.91 -25.70 10.73
C PHE A 143 13.30 -24.29 10.57
N GLN A 144 12.04 -24.20 10.14
CA GLN A 144 11.33 -22.92 10.03
C GLN A 144 11.14 -22.23 11.39
N LYS A 145 10.91 -22.99 12.47
CA LYS A 145 10.76 -22.43 13.83
C LYS A 145 12.08 -21.94 14.42
N THR A 146 13.20 -22.55 14.06
CA THR A 146 14.53 -22.21 14.60
C THR A 146 15.24 -21.08 13.84
N THR A 147 14.78 -20.73 12.65
CA THR A 147 15.38 -19.64 11.87
C THR A 147 14.75 -18.31 12.31
N PRO A 148 15.49 -17.36 12.92
CA PRO A 148 14.93 -16.06 13.28
C PRO A 148 14.48 -15.35 12.01
N GLU A 149 13.23 -14.89 11.97
CA GLU A 149 12.74 -14.00 10.92
C GLU A 149 13.63 -12.74 10.88
N GLN A 150 14.52 -12.66 9.90
CA GLN A 150 15.23 -11.44 9.52
C GLN A 150 14.40 -10.64 8.52
#